data_AF-A0A336MUP9-F1
#
_entry.id   AF-A0A336MUP9-F1
#
_cell.length_a   1.000
_cell.length_b   1.000
_cell.length_c   1.000
_cell.angle_alpha   90.00
_cell.angle_beta   90.00
_cell.angle_gamma   90.00
#
_symmetry.space_group_name_H-M   'P 1'
#
loop_
_entity.id
_entity.type
_entity.pdbx_description
1 polymer ?
#
loop_
_entity_poly.entity_id
_entity_poly.type
_entity_poly.pdbx_seq_one_letter_code
_entity_poly.pdbx_strand_id
1 'polypeptide(L)' 'PYQLLNAASHRLVNQGGSGQIQLWQFLLELLSDSSNSFIQWEGTNGEFKNAEGNKTEID' A
#
# COMPACT_ATOMS: atom_id res chain seq x y z
N PRO A 1 1.42 12.63 1.17
CA PRO A 1 2.56 12.14 2.00
C PRO A 1 3.01 10.72 1.60
N TYR A 2 2.09 9.78 1.40
CA TYR A 2 2.40 8.37 1.12
C TYR A 2 3.05 8.09 -0.25
N GLN A 3 2.80 8.94 -1.26
CA GLN A 3 3.46 8.85 -2.57
C GLN A 3 4.99 9.04 -2.49
N LEU A 4 5.45 9.94 -1.63
CA LEU A 4 6.88 10.14 -1.35
C LEU A 4 7.48 8.92 -0.64
N LEU A 5 6.71 8.33 0.28
CA LEU A 5 7.09 7.10 0.97
C LEU A 5 7.20 5.93 -0.04
N ASN A 6 6.32 5.86 -1.02
CA ASN A 6 6.36 4.84 -2.07
C ASN A 6 7.60 4.96 -2.96
N ALA A 7 7.93 6.17 -3.41
CA ALA A 7 9.15 6.41 -4.19
C ALA A 7 10.42 6.06 -3.39
N ALA A 8 10.43 6.34 -2.08
CA ALA A 8 11.51 5.94 -1.19
C ALA A 8 11.56 4.41 -0.99
N SER A 9 10.41 3.74 -0.88
CA SER A 9 10.33 2.26 -0.78
C SER A 9 10.90 1.56 -2.02
N HIS A 10 10.60 2.02 -3.24
CA HIS A 10 11.21 1.48 -4.47
C HIS A 10 12.73 1.60 -4.47
N ARG A 11 13.27 2.70 -3.94
CA ARG A 11 14.72 2.93 -3.81
C ARG A 11 15.34 1.99 -2.77
N LEU A 12 14.63 1.71 -1.68
CA LEU A 12 15.07 0.80 -0.62
C LEU A 12 15.11 -0.67 -1.06
N VAL A 13 14.18 -1.11 -1.92
CA VAL A 13 14.22 -2.47 -2.53
C VAL A 13 15.54 -2.69 -3.29
N ASN A 14 16.03 -1.66 -3.99
CA ASN A 14 17.29 -1.73 -4.72
C ASN A 14 18.55 -1.65 -3.81
N GLN A 15 18.41 -1.19 -2.57
CA GLN A 15 19.54 -1.01 -1.63
C GLN A 15 19.78 -2.24 -0.73
N GLY A 16 18.79 -3.14 -0.58
CA GLY A 16 18.89 -4.34 0.26
C GLY A 16 19.80 -5.46 -0.27
N GLY A 17 20.45 -5.29 -1.43
CA GLY A 17 21.46 -6.20 -1.96
C GLY A 17 20.96 -7.57 -2.46
N SER A 18 19.79 -8.05 -2.03
CA SER A 18 19.24 -9.36 -2.40
C SER A 18 18.12 -9.32 -3.45
N GLY A 19 17.61 -8.12 -3.80
CA GLY A 19 16.44 -7.98 -4.67
C GLY A 19 15.13 -8.49 -4.06
N GLN A 20 15.15 -8.88 -2.77
CA GLN A 20 13.98 -9.42 -2.09
C GLN A 20 13.09 -8.27 -1.58
N ILE A 21 11.86 -8.23 -2.09
CA ILE A 21 10.83 -7.32 -1.59
C ILE A 21 10.35 -7.78 -0.21
N GLN A 22 10.31 -6.85 0.75
CA GLN A 22 9.71 -7.10 2.06
C GLN A 22 8.19 -6.88 1.99
N LEU A 23 7.42 -7.59 2.81
CA LEU A 23 5.95 -7.51 2.77
C LEU A 23 5.44 -6.07 2.91
N TRP A 24 5.99 -5.29 3.84
CA TRP A 24 5.58 -3.90 4.02
C TRP A 24 5.91 -3.03 2.79
N GLN A 25 6.97 -3.33 2.04
CA GLN A 25 7.28 -2.65 0.77
C GLN A 25 6.25 -3.01 -0.30
N PHE A 26 5.91 -4.29 -0.41
CA PHE A 26 4.89 -4.76 -1.34
C PHE A 26 3.52 -4.14 -1.05
N LEU A 27 3.13 -4.04 0.21
CA LEU A 27 1.87 -3.42 0.61
C LEU A 27 1.85 -1.92 0.27
N LEU A 28 2.94 -1.19 0.51
CA LEU A 28 3.04 0.23 0.15
C LEU A 28 2.99 0.45 -1.36
N GLU A 29 3.55 -0.46 -2.15
CA GLU A 29 3.48 -0.43 -3.62
C GLU A 29 2.03 -0.57 -4.10
N LEU A 30 1.27 -1.55 -3.58
CA LEU A 30 -0.16 -1.70 -3.88
C LEU A 30 -0.99 -0.49 -3.47
N LEU A 31 -0.71 0.05 -2.27
CA LEU A 31 -1.38 1.23 -1.70
C LEU A 31 -1.03 2.56 -2.39
N SER A 32 -0.02 2.57 -3.26
CA SER A 32 0.38 3.77 -4.01
C SER A 32 -0.57 4.09 -5.17
N ASP A 33 -1.25 3.07 -5.69
CA ASP A 33 -2.26 3.18 -6.71
C ASP A 33 -3.65 3.26 -6.06
N SER A 34 -4.23 4.47 -6.03
CA SER A 34 -5.57 4.68 -5.47
C SER A 34 -6.69 4.03 -6.27
N SER A 35 -6.42 3.55 -7.50
CA SER A 35 -7.37 2.77 -8.30
C SER A 35 -7.38 1.28 -7.96
N ASN A 36 -6.47 0.83 -7.08
CA ASN A 36 -6.42 -0.55 -6.62
C ASN A 36 -7.71 -0.94 -5.88
N SER A 37 -8.35 -2.02 -6.35
CA SER A 37 -9.62 -2.52 -5.82
C SER A 37 -9.47 -3.60 -4.74
N PHE A 38 -8.24 -3.90 -4.30
CA PHE A 38 -7.97 -4.93 -3.29
C PHE A 38 -7.59 -4.34 -1.94
N ILE A 39 -6.81 -3.25 -1.93
CA ILE A 39 -6.32 -2.61 -0.70
C ILE A 39 -6.28 -1.10 -0.86
N GLN A 40 -6.78 -0.36 0.14
CA GLN A 40 -6.86 1.10 0.09
C GLN A 40 -6.52 1.72 1.44
N TRP A 41 -5.93 2.91 1.41
CA TRP A 41 -5.73 3.72 2.61
C TRP A 41 -7.07 4.03 3.27
N GLU A 42 -7.07 3.97 4.60
CA GLU A 42 -8.19 4.37 5.45
C GLU A 42 -7.67 5.35 6.50
N GLY A 43 -8.49 6.34 6.88
CA GLY A 43 -8.10 7.28 7.91
C GLY A 43 -6.91 8.16 7.54
N THR A 44 -6.09 8.53 8.52
CA THR A 44 -5.00 9.52 8.38
C THR A 44 -3.67 9.10 8.99
N ASN A 45 -3.59 7.95 9.68
CA ASN A 45 -2.39 7.52 10.40
C ASN A 45 -1.77 6.25 9.78
N GLY A 46 -2.05 5.98 8.51
CA GLY A 46 -1.49 4.83 7.79
C GLY A 46 -2.28 3.54 8.01
N GLU A 47 -3.54 3.63 8.44
CA GLU A 47 -4.46 2.52 8.40
C GLU A 47 -4.81 2.17 6.94
N PHE A 48 -5.05 0.89 6.66
CA PHE A 48 -5.53 0.44 5.36
C PHE A 48 -6.54 -0.69 5.55
N LYS A 49 -7.42 -0.86 4.56
CA LYS A 49 -8.43 -1.92 4.55
C LYS A 49 -8.40 -2.69 3.24
N ASN A 50 -8.96 -3.90 3.26
CA ASN A 50 -9.28 -4.63 2.05
C ASN A 50 -10.51 -3.98 1.40
N ALA A 51 -10.42 -3.61 0.13
CA ALA A 51 -11.47 -2.87 -0.57
C ALA A 51 -12.78 -3.67 -0.74
N GLU A 52 -12.77 -4.98 -0.51
CA GLU A 52 -13.99 -5.81 -0.39
C GLU A 52 -14.88 -5.40 0.80
N GLY A 53 -14.34 -4.74 1.84
CA GLY A 53 -15.10 -4.25 2.99
C GLY A 53 -16.02 -3.06 2.71
N ASN A 54 -15.97 -2.49 1.49
CA ASN A 54 -16.81 -1.37 1.08
C ASN A 54 -18.12 -1.82 0.38
N LYS A 55 -18.34 -3.13 0.25
CA LYS A 55 -19.60 -3.66 -0.29
C LYS A 55 -20.70 -3.60 0.78
N THR A 56 -21.24 -2.40 0.92
CA THR A 56 -22.59 -2.05 1.38
C THR A 56 -23.25 -3.10 2.28
N GLU A 57 -23.26 -2.79 3.58
CA GLU A 57 -24.38 -3.11 4.47
C GLU A 57 -25.69 -2.97 3.68
N ILE A 58 -26.38 -4.10 3.48
CA ILE A 58 -27.70 -4.16 2.86
C ILE A 58 -28.68 -3.99 4.02
N ASP A 59 -29.38 -2.85 4.06
CA ASP A 59 -30.62 -2.66 4.84
C ASP A 59 -31.66 -3.74 4.51
#